data_AF-A0A819LCQ6-F1
#
_entry.id   AF-A0A819LCQ6-F1
#
_cell.length_a   1.000
_cell.length_b   1.000
_cell.length_c   1.000
_cell.angle_alpha   90.00
_cell.angle_beta   90.00
_cell.angle_gamma   90.00
#
_symmetry.space_group_name_H-M   'P 1'
#
loop_
_entity.id
_entity.type
_entity.pdbx_description
1 polymer ?
#
loop_
_entity_poly.entity_id
_entity_poly.type
_entity_poly.pdbx_seq_one_letter_code
_entity_poly.pdbx_strand_id
1 'polypeptide(L)'
;MNTLFLTGLGLCLLILATSTAAQQKKQTAGYMQKQVDRNQAPKSVDRVDSATPPYDRLDHVHFTDGSALYNDATWKHGGRRLTNAEKEWLTANGWPLP
;
A
#
# COMPACT_ATOMS: atom_id res chain seq x y z
N MET A 1 -18.30 -10.65 53.54
CA MET A 1 -16.98 -10.05 53.19
C MET A 1 -15.99 -11.21 53.24
N ASN A 2 -15.25 -11.64 52.22
CA ASN A 2 -14.99 -11.14 50.89
C ASN A 2 -14.66 -12.35 49.97
N THR A 3 -15.15 -12.23 48.76
CA THR A 3 -14.76 -12.79 47.46
C THR A 3 -13.30 -13.29 47.35
N LEU A 4 -13.10 -14.53 46.89
CA LEU A 4 -11.83 -15.00 46.30
C LEU A 4 -12.02 -15.07 44.77
N PHE A 5 -11.26 -14.24 44.05
CA PHE A 5 -11.22 -14.17 42.59
C PHE A 5 -10.30 -15.24 42.00
N LEU A 6 -10.81 -15.97 40.99
CA LEU A 6 -10.00 -16.74 40.04
C LEU A 6 -9.28 -15.77 39.07
N THR A 7 -7.95 -15.89 38.98
CA THR A 7 -7.16 -15.51 37.79
C THR A 7 -6.06 -16.58 37.70
N GLY A 8 -5.91 -17.39 36.65
CA GLY A 8 -6.01 -17.12 35.23
C GLY A 8 -4.60 -17.33 34.65
N LEU A 9 -4.23 -18.57 34.36
CA LEU A 9 -2.94 -18.93 33.75
C LEU A 9 -2.87 -18.32 32.35
N GLY A 10 -2.16 -17.20 32.21
CA GLY A 10 -1.93 -16.54 30.93
C GLY A 10 -0.98 -17.35 30.07
N LEU A 11 -1.54 -18.05 29.08
CA LEU A 11 -0.81 -18.62 27.96
C LEU A 11 -0.23 -17.47 27.12
N CYS A 12 1.03 -17.09 27.39
CA CYS A 12 1.75 -16.12 26.58
C CYS A 12 2.15 -16.80 25.25
N LEU A 13 1.24 -16.78 24.29
CA LEU A 13 1.43 -17.31 22.94
C LEU A 13 2.36 -16.35 22.18
N LEU A 14 3.65 -16.69 22.15
CA LEU A 14 4.64 -16.10 21.25
C LEU A 14 4.25 -16.49 19.80
N ILE A 15 3.48 -15.65 19.12
CA ILE A 15 3.24 -15.84 17.69
C ILE A 15 4.41 -15.19 16.95
N LEU A 16 5.44 -15.99 16.65
CA LEU A 16 6.32 -15.73 15.51
C LEU A 16 5.46 -15.76 14.25
N ALA A 17 5.07 -14.60 13.72
CA ALA A 17 4.43 -14.52 12.43
C ALA A 17 5.48 -14.70 11.32
N THR A 18 5.72 -15.95 10.93
CA THR A 18 6.35 -16.26 9.64
C THR A 18 5.38 -15.84 8.53
N SER A 19 5.63 -14.69 7.88
CA SER A 19 4.89 -14.33 6.66
C SER A 19 5.34 -15.26 5.54
N THR A 20 4.60 -16.34 5.35
CA THR A 20 4.60 -17.08 4.10
C THR A 20 4.06 -16.17 3.00
N ALA A 21 4.77 -16.15 1.87
CA ALA A 21 4.48 -15.36 0.68
C ALA A 21 3.14 -15.74 0.03
N ALA A 22 2.03 -15.42 0.68
CA ALA A 22 0.75 -15.28 0.02
C ALA A 22 0.91 -14.15 -1.00
N GLN A 23 0.79 -14.47 -2.28
CA GLN A 23 0.83 -13.51 -3.38
C GLN A 23 -0.08 -12.33 -3.05
N GLN A 24 0.53 -11.21 -2.67
CA GLN A 24 -0.19 -10.06 -2.14
C GLN A 24 -1.15 -9.57 -3.21
N LYS A 25 -2.45 -9.65 -2.94
CA LYS A 25 -3.50 -9.37 -3.92
C LYS A 25 -3.32 -7.95 -4.45
N LYS A 26 -3.01 -7.81 -5.75
CA LYS A 26 -2.96 -6.52 -6.45
C LYS A 26 -4.29 -5.80 -6.25
N GLN A 27 -4.23 -4.66 -5.58
CA GLN A 27 -5.39 -3.79 -5.39
C GLN A 27 -5.70 -3.05 -6.68
N THR A 28 -6.94 -2.62 -6.85
CA THR A 28 -7.34 -1.79 -7.98
C THR A 28 -6.93 -0.34 -7.74
N ALA A 29 -6.68 0.42 -8.81
CA ALA A 29 -6.38 1.85 -8.73
C ALA A 29 -7.40 2.63 -7.89
N GLY A 30 -8.70 2.37 -8.11
CA GLY A 30 -9.76 3.00 -7.31
C GLY A 30 -9.77 2.64 -5.83
N TYR A 31 -9.28 1.45 -5.44
CA TYR A 31 -9.11 1.12 -4.02
C TYR A 31 -7.94 1.90 -3.41
N MET A 32 -6.85 2.05 -4.15
CA MET A 32 -5.70 2.84 -3.73
C MET A 32 -6.02 4.33 -3.69
N GLN A 33 -6.80 4.86 -4.63
CA GLN A 33 -7.29 6.25 -4.57
C GLN A 33 -8.07 6.51 -3.27
N LYS A 34 -8.94 5.58 -2.85
CA LYS A 34 -9.64 5.71 -1.56
C LYS A 34 -8.70 5.76 -0.36
N GLN A 35 -7.51 5.15 -0.44
CA GLN A 35 -6.49 5.28 0.62
C GLN A 35 -5.87 6.68 0.61
N VAL A 36 -5.61 7.23 -0.57
CA VAL A 36 -5.17 8.64 -0.72
C VAL A 36 -6.20 9.58 -0.11
N ASP A 37 -7.48 9.44 -0.48
CA ASP A 37 -8.58 10.27 0.04
C ASP A 37 -8.73 10.19 1.58
N ARG A 38 -8.37 9.03 2.16
CA ARG A 38 -8.41 8.77 3.61
C ARG A 38 -7.10 9.13 4.32
N ASN A 39 -6.14 9.75 3.64
CA ASN A 39 -4.81 10.09 4.16
C ASN A 39 -4.02 8.86 4.66
N GLN A 40 -4.24 7.70 4.04
CA GLN A 40 -3.52 6.44 4.33
C GLN A 40 -2.35 6.21 3.38
N ALA A 41 -2.28 6.97 2.27
CA ALA A 41 -1.13 6.98 1.38
C ALA A 41 -0.03 7.92 1.93
N PRO A 42 1.24 7.74 1.52
CA PRO A 42 2.30 8.70 1.78
C PRO A 42 1.92 10.08 1.28
N LYS A 43 2.27 11.14 2.03
CA LYS A 43 1.95 12.54 1.66
C LYS A 43 2.52 12.99 0.31
N SER A 44 3.52 12.26 -0.20
CA SER A 44 4.12 12.51 -1.51
C SER A 44 3.33 11.92 -2.67
N VAL A 45 2.31 11.10 -2.41
CA VAL A 45 1.36 10.59 -3.40
C VAL A 45 0.18 11.55 -3.49
N ASP A 46 -0.09 12.05 -4.70
CA ASP A 46 -1.18 12.99 -4.97
C ASP A 46 -2.48 12.26 -5.29
N ARG A 47 -2.44 11.28 -6.20
CA ARG A 47 -3.60 10.47 -6.61
C ARG A 47 -3.20 9.18 -7.32
N VAL A 48 -4.18 8.31 -7.58
CA VAL A 48 -4.08 7.07 -8.36
C VAL A 48 -5.21 7.04 -9.38
N ASP A 49 -4.83 7.02 -10.65
CA ASP A 49 -5.75 7.03 -11.78
C ASP A 49 -5.85 5.63 -12.39
N SER A 50 -7.06 5.26 -12.79
CA SER A 50 -7.29 4.02 -13.57
C SER A 50 -6.97 4.29 -15.05
N ALA A 51 -6.51 3.27 -15.76
CA ALA A 51 -6.30 3.36 -17.21
C ALA A 51 -7.59 3.85 -17.90
N THR A 52 -7.46 4.89 -18.73
CA THR A 52 -8.57 5.42 -19.53
C THR A 52 -8.17 5.45 -21.00
N PRO A 53 -8.36 4.34 -21.73
CA PRO A 53 -8.12 4.30 -23.17
C PRO A 53 -9.01 5.31 -23.92
N PRO A 54 -8.50 5.94 -25.01
CA PRO A 54 -7.21 5.71 -25.65
C PRO A 54 -6.04 6.48 -25.03
N TYR A 55 -6.30 7.35 -24.06
CA TYR A 55 -5.33 8.33 -23.55
C TYR A 55 -4.30 7.70 -22.61
N ASP A 56 -4.74 6.83 -21.71
CA ASP A 56 -3.89 6.13 -20.75
C ASP A 56 -4.07 4.62 -20.86
N ARG A 57 -2.95 3.90 -20.98
CA ARG A 57 -2.93 2.45 -21.21
C ARG A 57 -2.89 1.62 -19.94
N LEU A 58 -2.40 2.20 -18.85
CA LEU A 58 -2.16 1.51 -17.58
C LEU A 58 -2.59 2.41 -16.42
N ASP A 59 -3.02 1.77 -15.34
CA ASP A 59 -3.22 2.46 -14.06
C ASP A 59 -1.90 3.08 -13.61
N HIS A 60 -1.97 4.26 -13.00
CA HIS A 60 -0.78 4.97 -12.56
C HIS A 60 -0.99 5.75 -11.28
N VAL A 61 0.07 5.86 -10.50
CA VAL A 61 0.14 6.71 -9.30
C VAL A 61 0.82 8.01 -9.69
N HIS A 62 0.18 9.14 -9.38
CA HIS A 62 0.77 10.48 -9.46
C HIS A 62 1.39 10.86 -8.13
N PHE A 63 2.60 11.40 -8.21
CA PHE A 63 3.29 11.97 -7.07
C PHE A 63 3.22 13.50 -7.11
N THR A 64 3.32 14.11 -5.94
CA THR A 64 3.26 15.57 -5.72
C THR A 64 4.34 16.37 -6.45
N ASP A 65 5.43 15.73 -6.87
CA ASP A 65 6.50 16.34 -7.66
C ASP A 65 6.24 16.30 -9.18
N GLY A 66 5.08 15.80 -9.60
CA GLY A 66 4.68 15.65 -10.99
C GLY A 66 5.21 14.37 -11.66
N SER A 67 5.97 13.53 -10.95
CA SER A 67 6.31 12.20 -11.45
C SER A 67 5.08 11.27 -11.40
N ALA A 68 5.03 10.29 -12.29
CA ALA A 68 3.94 9.31 -12.31
C ALA A 68 4.46 7.92 -12.66
N LEU A 69 4.02 6.89 -11.93
CA LEU A 69 4.47 5.51 -12.04
C LEU A 69 3.31 4.60 -12.47
N TYR A 70 3.50 3.84 -13.54
CA TYR A 70 2.55 2.83 -14.00
C TYR A 70 2.56 1.58 -13.12
N ASN A 71 1.49 0.79 -13.20
CA ASN A 71 1.34 -0.48 -12.47
C ASN A 71 2.20 -1.64 -13.01
N ASP A 72 2.97 -1.41 -14.05
CA ASP A 72 4.03 -2.30 -14.57
C ASP A 72 5.44 -1.86 -14.13
N ALA A 73 5.52 -0.92 -13.18
CA ALA A 73 6.75 -0.33 -12.67
C ALA A 73 7.52 0.57 -13.65
N THR A 74 6.95 0.95 -14.79
CA THR A 74 7.56 1.95 -15.67
C THR A 74 7.09 3.36 -15.34
N TRP A 75 7.94 4.37 -15.55
CA TRP A 75 7.56 5.77 -15.34
C TRP A 75 6.72 6.29 -16.50
N LYS A 76 5.53 6.82 -16.18
CA LYS A 76 4.68 7.57 -17.11
C LYS A 76 5.22 8.97 -17.38
N HIS A 77 5.61 9.66 -16.30
CA HIS A 77 6.19 10.99 -16.34
C HIS A 77 7.36 11.08 -15.37
N GLY A 78 8.44 11.72 -15.82
CA GLY A 78 9.65 11.92 -15.03
C GLY A 78 10.32 10.59 -14.66
N GLY A 79 10.86 10.54 -13.43
CA GLY A 79 11.46 9.37 -12.84
C GLY A 79 12.35 9.77 -11.67
N ARG A 80 12.16 9.12 -10.51
CA ARG A 80 12.94 9.44 -9.32
C ARG A 80 13.11 8.26 -8.37
N ARG A 81 13.98 8.44 -7.38
CA ARG A 81 14.08 7.47 -6.29
C ARG A 81 12.85 7.57 -5.40
N LEU A 82 12.15 6.45 -5.24
CA LEU A 82 11.05 6.33 -4.28
C LEU A 82 11.59 6.35 -2.85
N THR A 83 10.85 7.01 -1.96
CA THR A 83 11.04 6.95 -0.51
C THR A 83 10.65 5.57 0.02
N ASN A 84 11.08 5.23 1.24
CA ASN A 84 10.73 3.92 1.83
C ASN A 84 9.22 3.80 2.07
N ALA A 85 8.56 4.88 2.53
CA ALA A 85 7.11 4.89 2.72
C ALA A 85 6.33 4.66 1.42
N GLU A 86 6.80 5.22 0.30
CA GLU A 86 6.22 4.96 -1.03
C GLU A 86 6.41 3.50 -1.44
N LYS A 87 7.61 2.94 -1.26
CA LYS A 87 7.88 1.54 -1.59
C LYS A 87 7.03 0.59 -0.78
N GLU A 88 6.93 0.81 0.53
CA GLU A 88 6.09 0.02 1.44
C GLU A 88 4.62 0.12 1.03
N TRP A 89 4.12 1.33 0.77
CA TRP A 89 2.72 1.52 0.39
C TRP A 89 2.40 0.89 -0.98
N LEU A 90 3.28 1.03 -1.97
CA LEU A 90 3.13 0.42 -3.29
C LEU A 90 3.15 -1.11 -3.20
N THR A 91 4.16 -1.69 -2.56
CA THR A 91 4.28 -3.15 -2.39
C THR A 91 3.12 -3.72 -1.57
N ALA A 92 2.68 -3.02 -0.52
CA ALA A 92 1.51 -3.42 0.28
C ALA A 92 0.22 -3.55 -0.54
N ASN A 93 0.11 -2.75 -1.61
CA ASN A 93 -1.00 -2.76 -2.55
C ASN A 93 -0.77 -3.66 -3.78
N GLY A 94 0.33 -4.40 -3.83
CA GLY A 94 0.70 -5.26 -4.95
C GLY A 94 1.13 -4.47 -6.20
N TRP A 95 1.65 -3.27 -6.00
CA TRP A 95 2.19 -2.41 -7.06
C TRP A 95 3.73 -2.60 -7.13
N PRO A 96 4.27 -3.04 -8.28
CA PRO A 96 5.70 -3.30 -8.42
C PRO A 96 6.53 -2.00 -8.40
N LEU A 97 7.80 -2.12 -8.01
CA LEU A 97 8.72 -1.00 -7.92
C LEU A 97 9.57 -0.88 -9.21
N PRO A 98 9.89 0.35 -9.67
CA PRO A 98 10.73 0.61 -10.83
C PRO A 98 12.18 0.16 -10.66
#